data_AF-A0A6G1R3A2-F1
#
_entry.id   AF-A0A6G1R3A2-F1
#
_cell.length_a   1.000
_cell.length_b   1.000
_cell.length_c   1.000
_cell.angle_alpha   90.00
_cell.angle_beta   90.00
_cell.angle_gamma   90.00
#
_symmetry.space_group_name_H-M   'P 1'
#
loop_
_entity.id
_entity.type
_entity.pdbx_description
1 polymer ?
#
loop_
_entity_poly.entity_id
_entity_poly.type
_entity_poly.pdbx_seq_one_letter_code
_entity_poly.pdbx_strand_id
1 'polypeptide(L)'
;MRGTASFRRALAAEEAPSTMQLFIRAQALHTIHVSGTETVAELKALAAALPGVPPPEDQVLLLAGTPLDEAGALGPLPEFSTLEVTSRLLGGKVHGSLARAGKVRGQTPKVAKQEKKKKKTGRAKRRMQYNRRFVNVVPGFGKKKGPNANS
;
A
#
# COMPACT_ATOMS: atom_id res chain seq x y z
N MET A 1 -52.98 15.40 66.25
CA MET A 1 -52.07 14.25 66.43
C MET A 1 -51.90 13.54 65.09
N ARG A 2 -50.64 13.47 64.63
CA ARG A 2 -50.04 12.52 63.68
C ARG A 2 -50.72 12.29 62.34
N GLY A 3 -50.30 13.08 61.34
CA GLY A 3 -50.36 12.67 59.93
C GLY A 3 -49.29 11.63 59.64
N THR A 4 -49.67 10.54 58.98
CA THR A 4 -48.75 9.55 58.43
C THR A 4 -48.42 9.97 56.99
N ALA A 5 -47.28 10.65 56.82
CA ALA A 5 -46.73 10.92 55.50
C ALA A 5 -46.22 9.61 54.89
N SER A 6 -46.93 9.11 53.89
CA SER A 6 -46.50 7.99 53.05
C SER A 6 -45.33 8.44 52.19
N PHE A 7 -44.12 8.02 52.59
CA PHE A 7 -42.92 8.05 51.75
C PHE A 7 -43.12 7.11 50.56
N ARG A 8 -43.73 7.61 49.47
CA ARG A 8 -43.57 6.99 48.15
C ARG A 8 -42.25 7.49 47.58
N ARG A 9 -41.22 6.67 47.79
CA ARG A 9 -39.95 6.69 47.05
C ARG A 9 -40.29 6.79 45.56
N ALA A 10 -39.91 7.91 44.93
CA ALA A 10 -39.94 8.03 43.49
C ALA A 10 -39.01 6.95 42.92
N LEU A 11 -39.61 5.93 42.30
CA LEU A 11 -38.93 5.06 41.37
C LEU A 11 -38.55 5.95 40.20
N ALA A 12 -37.26 6.29 40.10
CA ALA A 12 -36.70 6.81 38.87
C ALA A 12 -37.06 5.78 37.79
N ALA A 13 -37.84 6.21 36.81
CA ALA A 13 -38.06 5.43 35.61
C ALA A 13 -36.68 5.23 34.97
N GLU A 14 -36.21 3.99 34.98
CA GLU A 14 -35.06 3.57 34.20
C GLU A 14 -35.48 3.75 32.74
N GLU A 15 -35.05 4.85 32.11
CA GLU A 15 -35.23 5.05 30.67
C GLU A 15 -34.55 3.88 29.97
N ALA A 16 -35.35 3.02 29.34
CA ALA A 16 -34.84 2.01 28.43
C ALA A 16 -33.94 2.71 27.40
N PRO A 17 -32.71 2.22 27.14
CA PRO A 17 -31.83 2.86 26.18
C PRO A 17 -32.53 2.89 24.83
N SER A 18 -32.58 4.07 24.20
CA SER A 18 -33.10 4.23 22.85
C SER A 18 -32.25 3.39 21.88
N THR A 19 -32.71 2.18 21.58
CA THR A 19 -32.02 1.26 20.68
C THR A 19 -32.20 1.75 19.25
N MET A 20 -31.12 2.22 18.63
CA MET A 20 -31.11 2.59 17.22
C MET A 20 -30.93 1.35 16.36
N GLN A 21 -31.66 1.25 15.25
CA GLN A 21 -31.50 0.15 14.29
C GLN A 21 -30.53 0.55 13.17
N LEU A 22 -29.55 -0.30 12.87
CA LEU A 22 -28.64 -0.17 11.73
C LEU A 22 -28.72 -1.41 10.83
N PHE A 23 -28.31 -1.25 9.57
CA PHE A 23 -28.17 -2.35 8.63
C PHE A 23 -26.69 -2.60 8.33
N ILE A 24 -26.25 -3.85 8.42
CA ILE A 24 -24.93 -4.29 7.97
C ILE A 24 -25.11 -5.02 6.64
N ARG A 25 -24.46 -4.51 5.61
CA ARG A 25 -24.41 -5.11 4.28
C ARG A 25 -23.08 -5.83 4.10
N ALA A 26 -23.12 -7.16 4.09
CA ALA A 26 -22.02 -8.03 3.70
C ALA A 26 -22.46 -8.91 2.51
N GLN A 27 -22.41 -10.24 2.64
CA GLN A 27 -23.01 -11.18 1.67
C GLN A 27 -24.54 -11.09 1.64
N ALA A 28 -25.14 -10.77 2.78
CA ALA A 28 -26.54 -10.47 2.96
C ALA A 28 -26.70 -9.18 3.78
N LEU A 29 -27.92 -8.64 3.79
CA LEU A 29 -28.30 -7.51 4.63
C LEU A 29 -28.79 -8.01 5.98
N HIS A 30 -28.16 -7.55 7.06
CA HIS A 30 -28.49 -7.91 8.43
C HIS A 30 -28.89 -6.67 9.23
N THR A 31 -29.82 -6.83 10.16
CA THR A 31 -30.24 -5.78 11.10
C THR A 31 -29.50 -5.94 12.42
N ILE A 32 -28.96 -4.85 12.95
CA ILE A 32 -28.38 -4.80 14.29
C ILE A 32 -29.02 -3.67 15.08
N HIS A 33 -29.18 -3.88 16.39
CA HIS A 33 -29.65 -2.87 17.32
C HIS A 33 -28.47 -2.40 18.15
N VAL A 34 -28.27 -1.08 18.18
CA VAL A 34 -27.13 -0.44 18.82
C VAL A 34 -27.62 0.66 19.77
N SER A 35 -26.91 0.88 20.87
CA SER A 35 -27.29 1.91 21.86
C SER A 35 -26.84 3.33 21.49
N GLY A 36 -26.07 3.48 20.41
CA GLY A 36 -25.51 4.76 19.97
C GLY A 36 -24.24 5.20 20.70
N THR A 37 -23.82 4.49 21.75
CA THR A 37 -22.54 4.73 22.47
C THR A 37 -21.43 3.76 22.07
N GLU A 38 -21.74 2.79 21.22
CA GLU A 38 -20.81 1.74 20.81
C GLU A 38 -19.66 2.30 19.97
N THR A 39 -18.52 1.61 20.03
CA THR A 39 -17.35 1.95 19.22
C THR A 39 -17.34 1.21 17.89
N VAL A 40 -16.57 1.71 16.92
CA VAL A 40 -16.36 1.02 15.64
C VAL A 40 -15.81 -0.40 15.83
N ALA A 41 -14.97 -0.62 16.86
CA ALA A 41 -14.43 -1.93 17.19
C ALA A 41 -15.53 -2.91 17.65
N GLU A 42 -16.48 -2.44 18.46
CA GLU A 42 -17.63 -3.24 18.90
C GLU A 42 -18.55 -3.59 17.73
N LEU A 43 -18.81 -2.65 16.81
CA LEU A 43 -19.57 -2.96 15.59
C LEU A 43 -18.87 -3.99 14.70
N LYS A 44 -17.54 -3.94 14.58
CA LYS A 44 -16.77 -4.95 13.84
C LYS A 44 -16.88 -6.33 14.49
N ALA A 45 -16.86 -6.38 15.82
CA ALA A 45 -17.07 -7.63 16.56
C ALA A 45 -18.48 -8.19 16.35
N LEU A 46 -19.51 -7.33 16.38
CA LEU A 46 -20.89 -7.70 16.05
C LEU A 46 -21.04 -8.17 14.60
N ALA A 47 -20.38 -7.47 13.66
CA ALA A 47 -20.36 -7.85 12.26
C ALA A 47 -19.66 -9.20 12.04
N ALA A 48 -18.59 -9.50 12.78
CA ALA A 48 -17.86 -10.76 12.69
C ALA A 48 -18.69 -11.98 13.12
N ALA A 49 -19.73 -11.79 13.93
CA ALA A 49 -20.66 -12.85 14.30
C ALA A 49 -21.62 -13.24 13.15
N LEU A 50 -21.70 -12.43 12.10
CA LEU A 50 -22.55 -12.69 10.93
C LEU A 50 -21.86 -13.66 9.95
N PRO A 51 -22.64 -14.52 9.25
CA PRO A 51 -22.07 -15.52 8.36
C PRO A 51 -21.36 -14.87 7.17
N GLY A 52 -20.15 -15.36 6.88
CA GLY A 52 -19.38 -14.92 5.70
C GLY A 52 -18.69 -13.56 5.85
N VAL A 53 -18.63 -13.01 7.06
CA VAL A 53 -17.87 -11.79 7.38
C VAL A 53 -16.47 -12.18 7.89
N PRO A 54 -15.38 -11.55 7.39
CA PRO A 54 -14.01 -11.81 7.85
C PRO A 54 -13.81 -11.39 9.32
N PRO A 55 -12.73 -11.81 9.99
CA PRO A 55 -12.48 -11.40 11.38
C PRO A 55 -12.25 -9.88 11.49
N PRO A 56 -12.48 -9.27 12.68
CA PRO A 56 -12.55 -7.82 12.85
C PRO A 56 -11.28 -7.07 12.41
N GLU A 57 -10.11 -7.70 12.50
CA GLU A 57 -8.82 -7.15 12.02
C GLU A 57 -8.83 -6.88 10.50
N ASP A 58 -9.52 -7.71 9.73
CA ASP A 58 -9.57 -7.65 8.27
C ASP A 58 -10.78 -6.86 7.78
N GLN A 59 -11.69 -6.44 8.66
CA GLN A 59 -12.89 -5.68 8.29
C GLN A 59 -12.61 -4.17 8.14
N VAL A 60 -13.23 -3.57 7.13
CA VAL A 60 -13.41 -2.13 6.96
C VAL A 60 -14.90 -1.85 6.86
N LEU A 61 -15.43 -1.10 7.84
CA LEU A 61 -16.81 -0.62 7.83
C LEU A 61 -16.89 0.70 7.07
N LEU A 62 -17.74 0.77 6.06
CA LEU A 62 -17.94 1.94 5.21
C LEU A 62 -19.35 2.51 5.42
N LEU A 63 -19.47 3.82 5.56
CA LEU A 63 -20.74 4.55 5.50
C LEU A 63 -20.75 5.37 4.19
N ALA A 64 -21.68 5.10 3.28
CA ALA A 64 -21.74 5.80 1.98
C ALA A 64 -20.39 5.83 1.22
N GLY A 65 -19.59 4.77 1.36
CA GLY A 65 -18.27 4.63 0.72
C GLY A 65 -17.09 5.26 1.49
N THR A 66 -17.31 5.91 2.63
CA THR A 66 -16.22 6.41 3.49
C THR A 66 -15.92 5.43 4.63
N PRO A 67 -14.66 5.04 4.85
CA PRO A 67 -14.28 4.17 5.96
C PRO A 67 -14.48 4.88 7.29
N LEU A 68 -15.06 4.17 8.26
CA LEU A 68 -15.18 4.66 9.62
C LEU A 68 -13.83 4.55 10.35
N ASP A 69 -13.47 5.61 11.07
CA ASP A 69 -12.24 5.68 11.84
C ASP A 69 -12.30 4.78 13.08
N GLU A 70 -11.29 3.92 13.25
CA GLU A 70 -11.24 2.96 14.37
C GLU A 70 -11.10 3.62 15.75
N ALA A 71 -10.59 4.86 15.81
CA ALA A 71 -10.36 5.62 17.04
C ALA A 71 -11.51 6.56 17.43
N GLY A 72 -12.52 6.71 16.57
CA GLY A 72 -13.69 7.54 16.82
C GLY A 72 -14.80 6.75 17.51
N ALA A 73 -15.56 7.40 18.37
CA ALA A 73 -16.93 6.96 18.63
C ALA A 73 -17.65 6.84 17.28
N LEU A 74 -18.64 5.95 17.16
CA LEU A 74 -19.62 6.11 16.09
C LEU A 74 -20.12 7.55 16.21
N GLY A 75 -19.88 8.39 15.20
CA GLY A 75 -20.53 9.69 15.15
C GLY A 75 -22.05 9.52 15.24
N PRO A 76 -22.86 10.60 15.19
CA PRO A 76 -24.31 10.46 15.08
C PRO A 76 -24.66 9.80 13.74
N LEU A 77 -24.58 8.47 13.68
CA LEU A 77 -25.09 7.67 12.58
C LEU A 77 -26.61 7.84 12.61
N PRO A 78 -27.23 8.16 11.47
CA PRO A 78 -28.68 8.21 11.43
C PRO A 78 -29.26 6.81 11.62
N GLU A 79 -30.43 6.76 12.24
CA GLU A 79 -31.22 5.53 12.34
C GLU A 79 -31.50 4.98 10.93
N PHE A 80 -31.51 3.65 10.81
CA PHE A 80 -31.69 2.95 9.54
C PHE A 80 -30.54 3.14 8.53
N SER A 81 -29.38 3.65 8.96
CA SER A 81 -28.21 3.70 8.08
C SER A 81 -27.65 2.31 7.75
N THR A 82 -27.11 2.18 6.54
CA THR A 82 -26.51 0.93 6.05
C THR A 82 -24.99 1.06 6.02
N LEU A 83 -24.31 0.20 6.77
CA LEU A 83 -22.86 0.06 6.79
C LEU A 83 -22.45 -1.08 5.87
N GLU A 84 -21.51 -0.82 4.96
CA GLU A 84 -20.96 -1.84 4.07
C GLU A 84 -19.69 -2.43 4.68
N VAL A 85 -19.63 -3.75 4.76
CA VAL A 85 -18.45 -4.47 5.28
C VAL A 85 -17.60 -4.94 4.12
N THR A 86 -16.37 -4.44 4.06
CA THR A 86 -15.38 -4.88 3.08
C THR A 86 -14.18 -5.50 3.79
N SER A 87 -13.50 -6.43 3.12
CA SER A 87 -12.29 -7.04 3.64
C SER A 87 -11.05 -6.29 3.13
N ARG A 88 -10.07 -6.05 4.00
CA ARG A 88 -8.74 -5.60 3.59
C ARG A 88 -8.08 -6.71 2.78
N LEU A 89 -7.71 -6.43 1.53
CA LEU A 89 -6.93 -7.37 0.72
C LEU A 89 -5.49 -7.42 1.27
N LEU A 90 -5.18 -8.45 2.08
CA LEU A 90 -3.81 -8.77 2.48
C LEU A 90 -3.06 -9.36 1.27
N GLY A 91 -2.27 -8.53 0.60
CA GLY A 91 -1.21 -8.98 -0.31
C GLY A 91 -1.68 -9.62 -1.62
N GLY A 92 -1.86 -8.80 -2.66
CA GLY A 92 -1.98 -9.30 -4.02
C GLY A 92 -0.70 -10.01 -4.47
N LYS A 93 -0.84 -11.17 -5.14
CA LYS A 93 0.26 -11.95 -5.72
C LYS A 93 0.93 -11.16 -6.85
N VAL A 94 1.95 -10.37 -6.55
CA VAL A 94 2.74 -9.66 -7.56
C VAL A 94 3.44 -10.69 -8.46
N HIS A 95 3.01 -10.81 -9.72
CA HIS A 95 3.63 -11.69 -10.70
C HIS A 95 4.85 -11.01 -11.34
N GLY A 96 6.03 -11.56 -11.05
CA GLY A 96 7.32 -11.06 -11.48
C GLY A 96 8.32 -11.11 -10.33
N SER A 97 8.94 -12.27 -10.07
CA SER A 97 9.90 -12.38 -8.99
C SER A 97 11.20 -11.64 -9.30
N LEU A 98 11.74 -10.93 -8.31
CA LEU A 98 13.05 -10.26 -8.38
C LEU A 98 14.23 -11.25 -8.30
N ALA A 99 13.96 -12.55 -8.29
CA ALA A 99 14.94 -13.63 -8.09
C ALA A 99 16.10 -13.65 -9.11
N ARG A 100 15.94 -12.99 -10.25
CA ARG A 100 16.96 -12.92 -11.32
C ARG A 100 17.73 -11.59 -11.36
N ALA A 101 17.46 -10.67 -10.43
CA ALA A 101 18.16 -9.39 -10.37
C ALA A 101 19.67 -9.60 -10.18
N GLY A 102 20.48 -9.03 -11.08
CA GLY A 102 21.94 -9.10 -10.98
C GLY A 102 22.59 -10.42 -11.38
N LYS A 103 21.83 -11.45 -11.80
CA LYS A 103 22.36 -12.78 -12.17
C LYS A 103 23.56 -12.71 -13.12
N VAL A 104 23.44 -11.95 -14.21
CA VAL A 104 24.50 -11.83 -15.22
C VAL A 104 25.73 -11.11 -14.66
N ARG A 105 25.53 -10.04 -13.88
CA ARG A 105 26.62 -9.27 -13.26
C ARG A 105 27.42 -10.10 -12.25
N GLY A 106 26.76 -11.03 -11.54
CA GLY A 106 27.41 -11.94 -10.60
C GLY A 106 28.11 -13.13 -11.27
N GLN A 107 27.60 -13.61 -12.40
CA GLN A 107 28.19 -14.72 -13.15
C GLN A 107 29.43 -14.31 -13.96
N THR A 108 29.47 -13.07 -14.47
CA THR A 108 30.62 -12.64 -15.28
C THR A 108 31.89 -12.51 -14.44
N PRO A 109 33.03 -13.13 -14.85
CA PRO A 109 34.28 -13.01 -14.13
C PRO A 109 34.73 -11.55 -14.05
N LYS A 110 35.15 -11.10 -12.87
CA LYS A 110 35.59 -9.72 -12.67
C LYS A 110 37.00 -9.51 -13.18
N VAL A 111 37.12 -9.12 -14.45
CA VAL A 111 38.42 -8.76 -15.04
C VAL A 111 38.92 -7.43 -14.46
N ALA A 112 40.07 -7.46 -13.80
CA ALA A 112 40.75 -6.27 -13.30
C ALA A 112 41.23 -5.38 -14.45
N LYS A 113 41.21 -4.06 -14.25
CA LYS A 113 41.74 -3.12 -15.24
C LYS A 113 43.27 -3.22 -15.22
N GLN A 114 43.85 -3.62 -16.35
CA GLN A 114 45.30 -3.53 -16.54
C GLN A 114 45.74 -2.07 -16.53
N GLU A 115 46.90 -1.80 -15.94
CA GLU A 115 47.50 -0.48 -15.99
C GLU A 115 47.92 -0.16 -17.43
N LYS A 116 47.38 0.93 -17.99
CA LYS A 116 47.71 1.42 -19.33
C LYS A 116 48.37 2.77 -19.21
N LYS A 117 49.39 3.01 -20.05
CA LYS A 117 50.09 4.29 -20.12
C LYS A 117 49.08 5.44 -20.27
N LYS A 118 49.21 6.49 -19.46
CA LYS A 118 48.32 7.66 -19.50
C LYS A 118 48.30 8.24 -20.92
N LYS A 119 47.10 8.38 -21.48
CA LYS A 119 46.92 8.97 -22.82
C LYS A 119 47.23 10.47 -22.74
N LYS A 120 48.01 10.99 -23.69
CA LYS A 120 48.20 12.44 -23.84
C LYS A 120 46.84 13.12 -24.05
N THR A 121 46.68 14.34 -23.56
CA THR A 121 45.46 15.16 -23.67
C THR A 121 45.73 16.48 -24.42
N GLY A 122 44.66 17.23 -24.73
CA GLY A 122 44.76 18.56 -25.35
C GLY A 122 45.45 18.59 -26.72
N ARG A 123 46.25 19.65 -26.94
CA ARG A 123 46.97 19.90 -28.20
C ARG A 123 47.90 18.76 -28.59
N ALA A 124 48.59 18.15 -27.61
CA ALA A 124 49.48 17.03 -27.84
C ALA A 124 48.74 15.80 -28.40
N LYS A 125 47.53 15.52 -27.90
CA LYS A 125 46.66 14.45 -28.43
C LYS A 125 46.20 14.75 -29.86
N ARG A 126 45.83 15.99 -30.16
CA ARG A 126 45.38 16.41 -31.50
C ARG A 126 46.49 16.30 -32.54
N ARG A 127 47.71 16.72 -32.20
CA ARG A 127 48.90 16.54 -33.08
C ARG A 127 49.14 15.06 -33.39
N MET A 128 49.08 14.19 -32.37
CA MET A 128 49.22 12.74 -32.57
C MET A 128 48.12 12.16 -33.49
N GLN A 129 46.87 12.61 -33.33
CA GLN A 129 45.76 12.17 -34.17
C GLN A 129 45.93 12.61 -35.63
N TYR A 130 46.37 13.85 -35.87
CA TYR A 130 46.62 14.37 -37.22
C TYR A 130 47.70 13.56 -37.92
N ASN A 131 48.85 13.37 -37.26
CA ASN A 131 49.94 12.58 -37.81
C ASN A 131 49.48 11.15 -38.13
N ARG A 132 48.71 10.50 -37.24
CA ARG A 132 48.19 9.13 -37.46
C ARG A 132 47.15 9.03 -38.57
N ARG A 133 46.44 10.11 -38.91
CA ARG A 133 45.34 10.09 -39.90
C ARG A 133 45.74 10.57 -41.28
N PHE A 134 46.70 11.49 -41.36
CA PHE A 134 47.02 12.21 -42.59
C PHE A 134 48.48 12.11 -42.98
N VAL A 135 49.42 12.34 -42.04
CA VAL A 135 50.86 12.38 -42.37
C VAL A 135 51.44 10.98 -42.54
N ASN A 136 51.14 10.07 -41.60
CA ASN A 136 51.74 8.73 -41.55
C ASN A 136 50.92 7.70 -42.34
N VAL A 137 49.79 8.08 -42.94
CA VAL A 137 48.94 7.17 -43.71
C VAL A 137 49.39 7.22 -45.16
N VAL A 138 49.98 6.13 -45.64
CA VAL A 138 50.21 5.92 -47.08
C VAL A 138 48.94 5.32 -47.69
N PRO A 139 48.35 5.92 -48.73
CA PRO A 139 47.20 5.33 -49.41
C PRO A 139 47.64 4.05 -50.15
N GLY A 140 47.35 2.90 -49.55
CA GLY A 140 47.50 1.61 -50.20
C GLY A 140 46.35 1.32 -51.17
N PHE A 141 46.56 0.41 -52.11
CA PHE A 141 45.52 -0.06 -53.01
C PHE A 141 44.52 -0.96 -52.27
N GLY A 142 43.22 -0.76 -52.50
CA GLY A 142 42.13 -1.52 -51.87
C GLY A 142 41.34 -0.76 -50.80
N LYS A 143 40.51 -1.49 -50.04
CA LYS A 143 39.60 -0.90 -49.04
C LYS A 143 40.38 -0.38 -47.82
N LYS A 144 40.13 0.87 -47.43
CA LYS A 144 40.78 1.51 -46.28
C LYS A 144 40.47 0.77 -44.97
N LYS A 145 41.49 0.20 -44.32
CA LYS A 145 41.35 -0.51 -43.02
C LYS A 145 40.99 0.48 -41.91
N GLY A 146 40.03 0.09 -41.07
CA GLY A 146 39.55 0.89 -39.95
C GLY A 146 40.56 0.97 -38.80
N PRO A 147 40.52 2.03 -37.97
CA PRO A 147 41.48 2.27 -36.89
C PRO A 147 41.41 1.30 -35.70
N ASN A 148 40.42 0.40 -35.67
CA ASN A 148 40.21 -0.63 -34.64
C ASN A 148 39.84 -1.98 -35.29
N ALA A 149 40.42 -2.27 -36.45
CA ALA A 149 40.27 -3.58 -37.09
C ALA A 149 41.21 -4.59 -36.41
N ASN A 150 40.64 -5.68 -35.92
CA ASN A 150 41.36 -6.77 -35.22
C ASN A 150 41.75 -7.92 -36.15
N SER A 151 41.63 -7.72 -37.47
CA SER A 151 42.09 -8.65 -38.49
C SER A 151 43.59 -8.58 -38.72
#